data_AF-A0A958LSE6-F1
#
_entry.id   AF-A0A958LSE6-F1
#
_cell.length_a   1.000
_cell.length_b   1.000
_cell.length_c   1.000
_cell.angle_alpha   90.00
_cell.angle_beta   90.00
_cell.angle_gamma   90.00
#
_symmetry.space_group_name_H-M   'P 1'
#
loop_
_entity.id
_entity.type
_entity.pdbx_description
1 polymer ?
#
loop_
_entity_poly.entity_id
_entity_poly.type
_entity_poly.pdbx_seq_one_letter_code
_entity_poly.pdbx_strand_id
1 'polypeptide(L)'
;MCIEMRWTLLFALVLLVGCSGEEKLQNENSDSQIDLLSVLPNLPTCKSVESMEKFVGGCSLIKDSFERNQIKGGGNVDWYAAVRDDGEEGVEAAVTIEDKADVGVVPDGSKAVLFMSQDDKLAHDTYLISQPMNLNVFHHLVFVVSYLPVRLEQKVTLAINKRDTPEGLRIEICPHDSATCGLGATPVPAALQSTTVWETIWQEPSEFGTNVVLGNHAAKDWITRQVQIDVAKFEDKKNAAIFRLSVSMDSGFVGDNPSGEVEDAFLLDHIRVYGLKSVNSLEEAAGVATRYAGSQGN
;
A
#
# COMPACT_ATOMS: atom_id res chain seq x y z
N MET A 1 -15.14 72.40 6.44
CA MET A 1 -14.02 71.47 6.29
C MET A 1 -14.02 70.99 4.85
N CYS A 2 -12.87 71.14 4.22
CA CYS A 2 -12.54 71.13 2.80
C CYS A 2 -12.98 69.84 2.06
N ILE A 3 -13.58 69.93 0.84
CA ILE A 3 -12.93 69.84 -0.50
C ILE A 3 -12.28 68.46 -0.70
N GLU A 4 -12.34 67.72 -1.80
CA GLU A 4 -13.07 67.67 -3.09
C GLU A 4 -12.52 66.39 -3.79
N MET A 5 -13.19 65.91 -4.84
CA MET A 5 -12.59 65.46 -6.12
C MET A 5 -11.51 64.34 -6.12
N ARG A 6 -11.76 63.17 -6.71
CA ARG A 6 -11.91 62.82 -8.15
C ARG A 6 -10.59 62.36 -8.81
N TRP A 7 -10.73 61.32 -9.64
CA TRP A 7 -10.09 61.15 -10.96
C TRP A 7 -8.61 60.73 -11.07
N THR A 8 -8.44 59.48 -11.55
CA THR A 8 -7.67 59.06 -12.74
C THR A 8 -6.17 58.75 -12.79
N LEU A 9 -5.94 57.61 -13.45
CA LEU A 9 -5.03 57.32 -14.58
C LEU A 9 -3.52 57.07 -14.35
N LEU A 10 -3.12 55.91 -14.90
CA LEU A 10 -1.93 55.61 -15.71
C LEU A 10 -0.57 56.23 -15.30
N PHE A 11 0.43 55.36 -15.17
CA PHE A 11 1.61 55.47 -16.05
C PHE A 11 2.16 54.08 -16.37
N ALA A 12 2.36 53.88 -17.66
CA ALA A 12 3.08 52.76 -18.25
C ALA A 12 4.54 53.16 -18.51
N LEU A 13 5.34 52.12 -18.81
CA LEU A 13 6.39 52.09 -19.84
C LEU A 13 7.87 52.32 -19.42
N VAL A 14 8.73 51.57 -20.14
CA VAL A 14 10.15 51.80 -20.49
C VAL A 14 11.19 51.20 -19.52
N LEU A 15 12.29 50.56 -19.91
CA LEU A 15 12.80 49.75 -21.05
C LEU A 15 14.25 49.36 -20.63
N LEU A 16 14.65 48.12 -20.91
CA LEU A 16 15.96 47.63 -21.40
C LEU A 16 17.34 48.00 -20.75
N VAL A 17 18.26 47.04 -21.01
CA VAL A 17 19.75 47.08 -21.04
C VAL A 17 20.41 46.64 -19.73
N GLY A 18 21.00 45.43 -19.64
CA GLY A 18 22.36 45.03 -20.08
C GLY A 18 23.28 45.01 -18.83
N CYS A 19 24.17 44.06 -18.51
CA CYS A 19 25.16 43.30 -19.27
C CYS A 19 25.70 42.13 -18.43
N SER A 20 26.19 41.10 -19.14
CA SER A 20 27.36 40.24 -18.88
C SER A 20 27.62 39.61 -17.51
N GLY A 21 27.71 38.28 -17.53
CA GLY A 21 28.46 37.48 -16.56
C GLY A 21 28.55 36.03 -17.04
N GLU A 22 29.52 35.74 -17.90
CA GLU A 22 29.93 34.39 -18.25
C GLU A 22 30.50 33.70 -17.00
N GLU A 23 29.95 32.55 -16.62
CA GLU A 23 30.74 31.54 -15.91
C GLU A 23 30.46 30.17 -16.54
N LYS A 24 31.50 29.65 -17.19
CA LYS A 24 31.57 28.29 -17.70
C LYS A 24 31.67 27.34 -16.52
N LEU A 25 30.64 26.53 -16.31
CA LEU A 25 30.77 25.22 -15.69
C LEU A 25 30.40 24.16 -16.73
N GLN A 26 31.40 23.77 -17.49
CA GLN A 26 31.43 22.42 -18.06
C GLN A 26 31.75 21.49 -16.89
N ASN A 27 30.80 20.65 -16.51
CA ASN A 27 31.17 19.34 -16.02
C ASN A 27 30.18 18.32 -16.56
N GLU A 28 30.73 17.41 -17.34
CA GLU A 28 30.10 16.24 -17.92
C GLU A 28 29.65 15.33 -16.76
N ASN A 29 28.35 15.04 -16.71
CA ASN A 29 27.92 13.70 -16.35
C ASN A 29 26.63 13.41 -17.11
N SER A 30 26.84 12.62 -18.16
CA SER A 30 25.86 12.10 -19.08
C SER A 30 24.75 11.32 -18.37
N ASP A 31 23.52 11.72 -18.66
CA ASP A 31 22.41 10.85 -19.05
C ASP A 31 22.30 9.50 -18.35
N SER A 32 21.63 9.53 -17.20
CA SER A 32 20.65 8.49 -16.85
C SER A 32 19.39 9.15 -16.28
N GLN A 33 18.81 10.07 -17.04
CA GLN A 33 17.37 10.30 -16.92
C GLN A 33 16.68 9.04 -17.45
N ILE A 34 16.35 8.13 -16.53
CA ILE A 34 15.34 7.12 -16.81
C ILE A 34 14.07 7.90 -17.15
N ASP A 35 13.69 7.84 -18.41
CA ASP A 35 12.47 8.43 -18.95
C ASP A 35 11.27 7.85 -18.18
N LEU A 36 10.79 8.56 -17.15
CA LEU A 36 9.67 8.12 -16.31
C LEU A 36 8.37 7.91 -17.12
N LEU A 37 8.29 8.48 -18.34
CA LEU A 37 7.17 8.23 -19.25
C LEU A 37 7.23 6.85 -19.91
N SER A 38 8.38 6.16 -19.87
CA SER A 38 8.53 4.79 -20.39
C SER A 38 8.01 3.70 -19.43
N VAL A 39 7.67 4.05 -18.18
CA VAL A 39 7.09 3.14 -17.17
C VAL A 39 5.54 3.13 -17.22
N LEU A 40 4.92 4.08 -17.93
CA LEU A 40 3.45 4.20 -18.04
C LEU A 40 2.71 3.27 -19.03
N PRO A 41 3.31 2.60 -20.04
CA PRO A 41 2.49 1.90 -21.04
C PRO A 41 1.89 0.57 -20.54
N ASN A 42 2.21 0.12 -19.32
CA ASN A 42 1.73 -1.14 -18.75
C ASN A 42 1.07 -0.98 -17.37
N LEU A 43 0.44 0.17 -17.08
CA LEU A 43 -0.45 0.23 -15.92
C LEU A 43 -1.52 -0.87 -16.09
N PRO A 44 -1.80 -1.68 -15.04
CA PRO A 44 -2.75 -2.78 -15.13
C PRO A 44 -4.04 -2.30 -15.79
N THR A 45 -4.27 -2.72 -17.02
CA THR A 45 -5.51 -2.43 -17.73
C THR A 45 -6.60 -3.29 -17.13
N CYS A 46 -7.76 -2.69 -16.95
CA CYS A 46 -8.89 -3.31 -16.32
C CYS A 46 -9.13 -4.73 -16.85
N LYS A 47 -8.87 -5.75 -16.03
CA LYS A 47 -9.23 -7.12 -16.37
C LYS A 47 -10.74 -7.21 -16.18
N SER A 48 -11.50 -7.26 -17.27
CA SER A 48 -12.94 -7.42 -17.21
C SER A 48 -13.25 -8.69 -16.41
N VAL A 49 -14.02 -8.54 -15.35
CA VAL A 49 -14.51 -9.68 -14.59
C VAL A 49 -15.80 -10.09 -15.28
N GLU A 50 -15.81 -11.22 -15.99
CA GLU A 50 -16.99 -11.71 -16.73
C GLU A 50 -18.25 -11.82 -15.85
N SER A 51 -18.10 -11.93 -14.52
CA SER A 51 -19.21 -11.90 -13.56
C SER A 51 -19.58 -10.51 -13.03
N MET A 52 -18.71 -9.48 -13.11
CA MET A 52 -19.01 -8.10 -12.67
C MET A 52 -19.63 -7.20 -13.74
N GLU A 53 -19.39 -7.48 -15.03
CA GLU A 53 -19.94 -6.69 -16.13
C GLU A 53 -21.47 -6.63 -16.11
N LYS A 54 -22.12 -7.63 -15.51
CA LYS A 54 -23.58 -7.74 -15.54
C LYS A 54 -24.32 -6.86 -14.54
N PHE A 55 -23.64 -6.25 -13.55
CA PHE A 55 -24.35 -5.50 -12.51
C PHE A 55 -23.91 -4.05 -12.28
N VAL A 56 -22.63 -3.66 -12.36
CA VAL A 56 -22.26 -2.24 -12.03
C VAL A 56 -20.97 -1.70 -12.68
N GLY A 57 -20.48 -2.30 -13.78
CA GLY A 57 -19.30 -1.77 -14.48
C GLY A 57 -18.02 -1.74 -13.65
N GLY A 58 -17.89 -2.66 -12.69
CA GLY A 58 -16.71 -2.75 -11.82
C GLY A 58 -15.53 -3.49 -12.45
N CYS A 59 -14.35 -3.23 -11.92
CA CYS A 59 -13.07 -3.65 -12.45
C CYS A 59 -12.21 -4.31 -11.36
N SER A 60 -11.57 -5.45 -11.63
CA SER A 60 -10.56 -5.99 -10.72
C SER A 60 -9.22 -5.28 -10.96
N LEU A 61 -8.69 -4.65 -9.92
CA LEU A 61 -7.39 -3.97 -9.92
C LEU A 61 -6.29 -4.85 -9.34
N ILE A 62 -6.58 -5.53 -8.22
CA ILE A 62 -5.71 -6.55 -7.63
C ILE A 62 -6.55 -7.81 -7.44
N LYS A 63 -5.99 -8.96 -7.80
CA LYS A 63 -6.54 -10.25 -7.39
C LYS A 63 -5.39 -11.21 -7.11
N ASP A 64 -5.16 -11.47 -5.85
CA ASP A 64 -4.02 -12.27 -5.43
C ASP A 64 -4.33 -13.19 -4.26
N SER A 65 -4.12 -14.48 -4.49
CA SER A 65 -4.13 -15.56 -3.47
C SER A 65 -2.74 -16.16 -3.27
N PHE A 66 -1.69 -15.47 -3.76
CA PHE A 66 -0.29 -15.81 -3.54
C PHE A 66 0.11 -17.23 -3.95
N GLU A 67 -0.52 -17.81 -4.96
CA GLU A 67 -0.19 -19.15 -5.51
C GLU A 67 1.11 -19.16 -6.35
N ARG A 68 2.10 -18.36 -5.97
CA ARG A 68 3.44 -18.24 -6.57
C ARG A 68 4.50 -18.30 -5.48
N ASN A 69 5.77 -18.36 -5.86
CA ASN A 69 6.86 -18.51 -4.87
C ASN A 69 7.60 -17.21 -4.52
N GLN A 70 7.26 -16.10 -5.18
CA GLN A 70 7.96 -14.83 -4.95
C GLN A 70 6.96 -13.68 -4.88
N ILE A 71 7.19 -12.74 -3.96
CA ILE A 71 6.39 -11.51 -3.84
C ILE A 71 6.50 -10.68 -5.13
N LYS A 72 7.74 -10.48 -5.59
CA LYS A 72 8.10 -9.80 -6.84
C LYS A 72 8.43 -10.84 -7.92
N GLY A 73 8.00 -10.62 -9.16
CA GLY A 73 8.32 -11.53 -10.26
C GLY A 73 8.01 -10.93 -11.63
N GLY A 74 8.54 -11.55 -12.69
CA GLY A 74 8.24 -11.15 -14.07
C GLY A 74 6.78 -11.45 -14.46
N GLY A 75 6.10 -10.49 -15.07
CA GLY A 75 4.72 -10.63 -15.55
C GLY A 75 3.75 -9.62 -14.92
N ASN A 76 2.45 -9.92 -14.95
CA ASN A 76 1.37 -9.11 -14.36
C ASN A 76 1.21 -9.39 -12.85
N VAL A 77 2.30 -9.29 -12.08
CA VAL A 77 2.23 -9.37 -10.61
C VAL A 77 1.81 -8.00 -10.08
N ASP A 78 0.74 -7.96 -9.28
CA ASP A 78 0.15 -6.70 -8.80
C ASP A 78 0.99 -6.03 -7.69
N TRP A 79 2.10 -6.64 -7.27
CA TRP A 79 3.00 -6.17 -6.21
C TRP A 79 4.36 -5.73 -6.75
N TYR A 80 4.84 -4.60 -6.22
CA TYR A 80 6.14 -4.00 -6.53
C TYR A 80 7.25 -4.58 -5.67
N ALA A 81 7.07 -4.57 -4.34
CA ALA A 81 8.10 -5.00 -3.40
C ALA A 81 7.51 -5.31 -2.02
N ALA A 82 8.29 -6.04 -1.21
CA ALA A 82 8.22 -6.00 0.24
C ALA A 82 9.41 -5.19 0.76
N VAL A 83 9.14 -4.20 1.62
CA VAL A 83 10.14 -3.19 2.06
C VAL A 83 9.97 -2.95 3.56
N ARG A 84 11.08 -2.86 4.31
CA ARG A 84 11.07 -2.45 5.72
C ARG A 84 11.12 -0.92 5.84
N ASP A 85 10.68 -0.37 6.97
CA ASP A 85 10.65 1.07 7.23
C ASP A 85 11.99 1.80 7.14
N ASP A 86 13.12 1.13 7.28
CA ASP A 86 14.46 1.66 7.00
C ASP A 86 14.87 1.63 5.53
N GLY A 87 13.96 1.20 4.63
CA GLY A 87 14.14 1.20 3.19
C GLY A 87 14.92 0.00 2.66
N GLU A 88 15.20 -1.01 3.48
CA GLU A 88 15.77 -2.27 2.99
C GLU A 88 14.71 -3.03 2.17
N GLU A 89 15.00 -3.25 0.88
CA GLU A 89 14.22 -4.11 0.00
C GLU A 89 14.61 -5.58 0.18
N GLY A 90 13.70 -6.50 -0.14
CA GLY A 90 14.06 -7.91 -0.25
C GLY A 90 14.47 -8.50 1.09
N VAL A 91 13.78 -8.09 2.15
CA VAL A 91 13.86 -8.72 3.45
C VAL A 91 13.22 -10.11 3.36
N GLU A 92 13.88 -11.02 2.66
CA GLU A 92 13.42 -12.41 2.42
C GLU A 92 13.25 -13.18 3.74
N ALA A 93 13.76 -12.67 4.86
CA ALA A 93 13.51 -13.21 6.19
C ALA A 93 12.21 -12.71 6.84
N ALA A 94 11.68 -11.55 6.45
CA ALA A 94 10.53 -10.92 7.12
C ALA A 94 9.23 -11.00 6.34
N VAL A 95 9.28 -11.19 5.01
CA VAL A 95 8.07 -11.42 4.19
C VAL A 95 8.31 -12.53 3.18
N THR A 96 7.64 -13.65 3.37
CA THR A 96 7.72 -14.83 2.47
C THR A 96 6.34 -15.25 2.00
N ILE A 97 6.30 -16.05 0.93
CA ILE A 97 5.08 -16.78 0.56
C ILE A 97 5.29 -18.24 0.97
N GLU A 98 4.48 -18.70 1.91
CA GLU A 98 4.62 -20.02 2.51
C GLU A 98 3.46 -20.93 2.12
N ASP A 99 3.74 -22.23 2.02
CA ASP A 99 2.73 -23.25 1.79
C ASP A 99 1.93 -23.53 3.07
N LYS A 100 0.67 -23.93 2.93
CA LYS A 100 -0.22 -24.32 4.04
C LYS A 100 0.33 -25.43 4.93
N ALA A 101 1.33 -26.18 4.46
CA ALA A 101 2.03 -27.18 5.25
C ALA A 101 2.84 -26.52 6.38
N ASP A 102 3.36 -25.31 6.14
CA ASP A 102 4.22 -24.56 7.04
C ASP A 102 3.40 -23.57 7.89
N VAL A 103 2.38 -22.97 7.30
CA VAL A 103 1.57 -21.94 7.98
C VAL A 103 0.24 -22.42 8.54
N GLY A 104 -0.24 -23.61 8.19
CA GLY A 104 -1.55 -24.13 8.59
C GLY A 104 -2.66 -23.82 7.58
N VAL A 105 -3.91 -23.80 8.04
CA VAL A 105 -5.08 -23.65 7.14
C VAL A 105 -5.09 -22.27 6.46
N VAL A 106 -5.23 -22.21 5.13
CA VAL A 106 -5.26 -20.96 4.34
C VAL A 106 -6.67 -20.75 3.75
N PRO A 107 -7.20 -19.51 3.68
CA PRO A 107 -8.57 -19.26 3.26
C PRO A 107 -8.81 -19.39 1.74
N ASP A 108 -7.81 -19.11 0.88
CA ASP A 108 -7.89 -19.27 -0.57
C ASP A 108 -6.65 -20.03 -1.08
N GLY A 109 -6.86 -21.15 -1.78
CA GLY A 109 -5.75 -21.92 -2.36
C GLY A 109 -4.90 -22.74 -1.37
N SER A 110 -3.58 -22.56 -1.47
CA SER A 110 -2.58 -23.38 -0.77
C SER A 110 -1.43 -22.60 -0.17
N LYS A 111 -1.31 -21.30 -0.45
CA LYS A 111 -0.21 -20.44 0.02
C LYS A 111 -0.73 -19.16 0.64
N ALA A 112 0.04 -18.58 1.55
CA ALA A 112 -0.24 -17.26 2.13
C ALA A 112 1.05 -16.44 2.22
N VAL A 113 0.93 -15.12 2.28
CA VAL A 113 2.07 -14.27 2.65
C VAL A 113 2.22 -14.32 4.16
N LEU A 114 3.42 -14.67 4.61
CA LEU A 114 3.81 -14.64 6.01
C LEU A 114 4.72 -13.44 6.25
N PHE A 115 4.32 -12.60 7.19
CA PHE A 115 5.16 -11.58 7.79
C PHE A 115 5.69 -12.13 9.10
N MET A 116 7.00 -12.04 9.30
CA MET A 116 7.66 -12.39 10.56
C MET A 116 8.47 -11.21 11.06
N SER A 117 8.59 -11.13 12.37
CA SER A 117 9.58 -10.30 13.03
C SER A 117 11.00 -10.75 12.69
N GLN A 118 11.99 -9.88 12.89
CA GLN A 118 13.40 -10.21 12.71
C GLN A 118 14.12 -10.35 14.05
N ASP A 119 15.24 -11.08 14.03
CA ASP A 119 16.09 -11.35 15.21
C ASP A 119 16.95 -10.14 15.64
N ASP A 120 16.70 -8.95 15.07
CA ASP A 120 17.42 -7.72 15.42
C ASP A 120 16.88 -7.05 16.70
N LYS A 121 15.84 -7.62 17.32
CA LYS A 121 15.23 -7.16 18.58
C LYS A 121 14.63 -5.76 18.51
N LEU A 122 14.23 -5.35 17.30
CA LEU A 122 13.67 -4.05 17.01
C LEU A 122 12.31 -4.19 16.34
N ALA A 123 11.31 -3.46 16.85
CA ALA A 123 10.02 -3.37 16.19
C ALA A 123 10.14 -2.52 14.91
N HIS A 124 9.70 -3.09 13.80
CA HIS A 124 9.76 -2.46 12.48
C HIS A 124 8.39 -2.54 11.79
N ASP A 125 8.07 -1.51 11.02
CA ASP A 125 7.02 -1.64 10.02
C ASP A 125 7.56 -2.39 8.81
N THR A 126 6.79 -3.35 8.33
CA THR A 126 7.05 -4.04 7.06
C THR A 126 5.91 -3.79 6.08
N TYR A 127 6.26 -3.40 4.85
CA TYR A 127 5.32 -2.95 3.84
C TYR A 127 5.27 -3.93 2.68
N LEU A 128 4.09 -4.40 2.32
CA LEU A 128 3.82 -5.03 1.03
C LEU A 128 3.19 -3.99 0.10
N ILE A 129 3.92 -3.64 -0.97
CA ILE A 129 3.63 -2.46 -1.79
C ILE A 129 3.16 -2.89 -3.18
N SER A 130 2.04 -2.35 -3.64
CA SER A 130 1.47 -2.64 -4.96
C SER A 130 2.22 -1.94 -6.10
N GLN A 131 2.00 -2.40 -7.33
CA GLN A 131 2.34 -1.63 -8.53
C GLN A 131 1.47 -0.36 -8.63
N PRO A 132 1.95 0.71 -9.29
CA PRO A 132 1.13 1.88 -9.55
C PRO A 132 -0.14 1.55 -10.36
N MET A 133 -1.25 2.22 -10.03
CA MET A 133 -2.55 1.99 -10.65
C MET A 133 -3.21 3.30 -11.07
N ASN A 134 -3.91 3.26 -12.21
CA ASN A 134 -4.74 4.37 -12.66
C ASN A 134 -6.16 4.25 -12.11
N LEU A 135 -6.50 5.13 -11.17
CA LEU A 135 -7.79 5.17 -10.51
C LEU A 135 -8.75 6.23 -11.09
N ASN A 136 -8.36 6.96 -12.15
CA ASN A 136 -9.10 8.13 -12.66
C ASN A 136 -10.53 7.81 -13.09
N VAL A 137 -10.82 6.56 -13.45
CA VAL A 137 -12.13 6.13 -13.96
C VAL A 137 -13.06 5.59 -12.86
N PHE A 138 -12.60 5.54 -11.61
CA PHE A 138 -13.37 5.00 -10.49
C PHE A 138 -13.78 6.09 -9.51
N HIS A 139 -14.97 5.95 -8.93
CA HIS A 139 -15.43 6.79 -7.81
C HIS A 139 -15.15 6.11 -6.48
N HIS A 140 -15.30 4.79 -6.44
CA HIS A 140 -15.12 3.99 -5.23
C HIS A 140 -14.22 2.79 -5.50
N LEU A 141 -13.49 2.39 -4.46
CA LEU A 141 -12.81 1.10 -4.41
C LEU A 141 -13.39 0.25 -3.28
N VAL A 142 -13.32 -1.06 -3.49
CA VAL A 142 -13.55 -2.06 -2.46
C VAL A 142 -12.29 -2.89 -2.32
N PHE A 143 -11.66 -2.84 -1.15
CA PHE A 143 -10.50 -3.64 -0.78
C PHE A 143 -10.98 -4.78 0.11
N VAL A 144 -10.73 -6.02 -0.30
CA VAL A 144 -11.00 -7.23 0.48
C VAL A 144 -9.66 -7.87 0.82
N VAL A 145 -9.48 -8.26 2.08
CA VAL A 145 -8.28 -8.95 2.55
C VAL A 145 -8.66 -9.91 3.66
N SER A 146 -8.06 -11.10 3.64
CA SER A 146 -8.09 -12.04 4.75
C SER A 146 -6.74 -12.02 5.45
N TYR A 147 -6.74 -11.96 6.77
CA TYR A 147 -5.52 -11.97 7.56
C TYR A 147 -5.65 -12.75 8.85
N LEU A 148 -4.50 -13.14 9.39
CA LEU A 148 -4.39 -13.86 10.65
C LEU A 148 -3.27 -13.24 11.50
N PRO A 149 -3.61 -12.53 12.59
CA PRO A 149 -2.64 -12.13 13.59
C PRO A 149 -2.23 -13.37 14.42
N VAL A 150 -0.93 -13.58 14.61
CA VAL A 150 -0.38 -14.66 15.43
C VAL A 150 0.35 -14.00 16.60
N ARG A 151 -0.21 -14.18 17.81
CA ARG A 151 0.38 -13.77 19.10
C ARG A 151 0.77 -12.28 19.26
N LEU A 152 0.37 -11.42 18.31
CA LEU A 152 0.58 -9.97 18.35
C LEU A 152 0.15 -9.30 19.67
N GLU A 153 0.96 -8.35 20.11
CA GLU A 153 0.67 -7.50 21.25
C GLU A 153 -0.27 -6.34 20.87
N GLN A 154 -0.63 -5.48 21.84
CA GLN A 154 -1.48 -4.34 21.55
C GLN A 154 -0.75 -3.20 20.84
N LYS A 155 0.56 -3.05 21.09
CA LYS A 155 1.30 -1.85 20.69
C LYS A 155 2.80 -2.05 20.82
N VAL A 156 3.53 -1.53 19.83
CA VAL A 156 5.00 -1.50 19.79
C VAL A 156 5.53 -0.09 19.71
N THR A 157 6.79 0.08 20.08
CA THR A 157 7.54 1.31 19.83
C THR A 157 8.51 1.07 18.67
N LEU A 158 8.19 1.64 17.50
CA LEU A 158 9.00 1.46 16.30
C LEU A 158 10.44 1.93 16.50
N ALA A 159 11.40 1.18 15.96
CA ALA A 159 12.82 1.40 16.21
C ALA A 159 13.33 2.73 15.65
N ILE A 160 12.86 3.12 14.46
CA ILE A 160 13.44 4.22 13.69
C ILE A 160 12.94 5.59 14.17
N ASN A 161 11.64 5.72 14.39
CA ASN A 161 11.02 7.00 14.75
C ASN A 161 10.56 7.04 16.22
N LYS A 162 10.80 5.98 16.99
CA LYS A 162 10.38 5.83 18.39
C LYS A 162 8.88 6.08 18.59
N ARG A 163 8.10 5.82 17.53
CA ARG A 163 6.65 6.00 17.55
C ARG A 163 6.00 4.73 18.03
N ASP A 164 5.24 4.96 19.08
CA ASP A 164 4.20 4.11 19.61
C ASP A 164 3.09 3.83 18.56
N THR A 165 3.03 2.60 18.08
CA THR A 165 2.18 2.15 16.96
C THR A 165 1.43 0.87 17.35
N PRO A 166 0.10 0.78 17.13
CA PRO A 166 -0.61 -0.48 17.33
C PRO A 166 -0.09 -1.56 16.39
N GLU A 167 0.10 -2.77 16.90
CA GLU A 167 0.45 -3.91 16.05
C GLU A 167 -0.71 -4.29 15.13
N GLY A 168 -0.36 -5.01 14.07
CA GLY A 168 -1.31 -5.52 13.09
C GLY A 168 -1.25 -4.76 11.77
N LEU A 169 -2.38 -4.76 11.05
CA LEU A 169 -2.46 -4.34 9.65
C LEU A 169 -3.01 -2.92 9.48
N ARG A 170 -2.34 -2.15 8.62
CA ARG A 170 -2.88 -0.93 8.02
C ARG A 170 -2.95 -1.08 6.50
N ILE A 171 -4.02 -0.55 5.92
CA ILE A 171 -4.15 -0.35 4.48
C ILE A 171 -3.96 1.13 4.22
N GLU A 172 -2.96 1.45 3.40
CA GLU A 172 -2.57 2.82 3.10
C GLU A 172 -2.51 3.04 1.59
N ILE A 173 -2.68 4.30 1.18
CA ILE A 173 -2.57 4.74 -0.20
C ILE A 173 -1.64 5.95 -0.30
N CYS A 174 -0.75 5.90 -1.27
CA CYS A 174 -0.01 7.05 -1.74
C CYS A 174 -0.58 7.45 -3.10
N PRO A 175 -1.29 8.60 -3.20
CA PRO A 175 -1.84 9.06 -4.48
C PRO A 175 -0.76 9.77 -5.34
N HIS A 176 0.51 9.50 -5.14
CA HIS A 176 1.59 10.19 -5.84
C HIS A 176 2.40 9.22 -6.70
N ASP A 177 3.35 9.75 -7.47
CA ASP A 177 4.29 8.89 -8.21
C ASP A 177 5.18 8.07 -7.25
N SER A 178 5.76 6.99 -7.78
CA SER A 178 6.62 6.07 -7.03
C SER A 178 7.71 6.80 -6.23
N ALA A 179 8.36 7.81 -6.83
CA ALA A 179 9.43 8.57 -6.19
C ALA A 179 8.94 9.34 -4.96
N THR A 180 7.79 10.02 -5.07
CA THR A 180 7.16 10.75 -3.97
C THR A 180 6.71 9.78 -2.86
N CYS A 181 6.27 8.58 -3.24
CA CYS A 181 5.92 7.51 -2.29
C CYS A 181 7.15 6.87 -1.61
N GLY A 182 8.36 7.31 -1.94
CA GLY A 182 9.61 6.77 -1.39
C GLY A 182 10.07 5.48 -2.05
N LEU A 183 9.57 5.19 -3.26
CA LEU A 183 9.92 4.01 -4.05
C LEU A 183 10.88 4.41 -5.18
N GLY A 184 11.87 3.57 -5.43
CA GLY A 184 12.85 3.76 -6.48
C GLY A 184 13.89 2.65 -6.44
N ALA A 185 15.01 2.83 -7.14
CA ALA A 185 16.13 1.89 -7.05
C ALA A 185 16.72 1.80 -5.63
N THR A 186 16.52 2.84 -4.83
CA THR A 186 16.81 2.86 -3.40
C THR A 186 15.62 3.50 -2.72
N PRO A 187 14.84 2.76 -1.91
CA PRO A 187 13.73 3.34 -1.19
C PRO A 187 14.18 4.46 -0.25
N VAL A 188 13.30 5.44 -0.03
CA VAL A 188 13.58 6.60 0.81
C VAL A 188 12.80 6.47 2.13
N PRO A 189 13.46 6.12 3.25
CA PRO A 189 12.79 5.82 4.52
C PRO A 189 11.90 6.94 5.03
N ALA A 190 12.36 8.19 4.90
CA ALA A 190 11.60 9.36 5.32
C ALA A 190 10.26 9.50 4.58
N ALA A 191 10.20 9.12 3.29
CA ALA A 191 8.98 9.13 2.51
C ALA A 191 8.10 7.91 2.81
N LEU A 192 8.70 6.73 2.98
CA LEU A 192 7.99 5.52 3.43
C LEU A 192 7.28 5.75 4.78
N GLN A 193 7.92 6.39 5.74
CA GLN A 193 7.36 6.60 7.08
C GLN A 193 6.42 7.81 7.17
N SER A 194 6.30 8.61 6.10
CA SER A 194 5.55 9.86 6.15
C SER A 194 4.05 9.63 6.06
N THR A 195 3.32 10.00 7.12
CA THR A 195 1.85 10.00 7.13
C THR A 195 1.23 11.12 6.28
N THR A 196 2.04 12.04 5.74
CA THR A 196 1.57 13.04 4.78
C THR A 196 1.68 12.56 3.34
N VAL A 197 2.49 11.52 3.10
CA VAL A 197 2.66 10.85 1.80
C VAL A 197 1.72 9.65 1.71
N TRP A 198 1.69 8.84 2.77
CA TRP A 198 0.86 7.66 2.89
C TRP A 198 -0.36 7.96 3.76
N GLU A 199 -1.53 7.93 3.14
CA GLU A 199 -2.79 8.12 3.84
C GLU A 199 -3.33 6.77 4.32
N THR A 200 -3.59 6.65 5.62
CA THR A 200 -4.27 5.47 6.19
C THR A 200 -5.74 5.48 5.82
N ILE A 201 -6.14 4.46 5.05
CA ILE A 201 -7.52 4.22 4.67
C ILE A 201 -8.24 3.43 5.77
N TRP A 202 -7.54 2.43 6.30
CA TRP A 202 -8.06 1.55 7.32
C TRP A 202 -6.92 1.01 8.16
N GLN A 203 -7.23 0.75 9.42
CA GLN A 203 -6.34 0.14 10.38
C GLN A 203 -7.15 -0.87 11.19
N GLU A 204 -6.54 -2.03 11.42
CA GLU A 204 -7.14 -3.05 12.26
C GLU A 204 -7.39 -2.49 13.68
N PRO A 205 -8.59 -2.66 14.26
CA PRO A 205 -8.88 -2.21 15.61
C PRO A 205 -7.91 -2.83 16.62
N SER A 206 -7.55 -2.07 17.65
CA SER A 206 -6.56 -2.44 18.68
C SER A 206 -7.02 -3.55 19.65
N GLU A 207 -7.99 -4.37 19.26
CA GLU A 207 -8.49 -5.49 20.06
C GLU A 207 -7.57 -6.70 19.89
N PHE A 208 -6.36 -6.63 20.46
CA PHE A 208 -5.38 -7.72 20.39
C PHE A 208 -5.08 -8.35 21.76
N GLY A 209 -4.75 -9.64 21.66
CA GLY A 209 -4.74 -10.67 22.68
C GLY A 209 -5.06 -12.06 22.09
N THR A 210 -4.73 -12.28 20.81
CA THR A 210 -5.06 -13.53 20.10
C THR A 210 -4.01 -14.58 20.39
N ASN A 211 -4.40 -15.63 21.12
CA ASN A 211 -3.55 -16.79 21.44
C ASN A 211 -3.39 -17.77 20.25
N VAL A 212 -3.47 -17.27 19.01
CA VAL A 212 -3.32 -18.08 17.81
C VAL A 212 -1.86 -18.48 17.68
N VAL A 213 -1.59 -19.77 17.45
CA VAL A 213 -0.24 -20.28 17.23
C VAL A 213 -0.08 -20.60 15.75
N LEU A 214 1.05 -20.19 15.16
CA LEU A 214 1.35 -20.49 13.75
C LEU A 214 1.27 -22.00 13.48
N GLY A 215 0.67 -22.41 12.37
CA GLY A 215 0.46 -23.81 12.01
C GLY A 215 -0.62 -24.55 12.81
N ASN A 216 -1.10 -23.99 13.92
CA ASN A 216 -2.15 -24.57 14.77
C ASN A 216 -3.34 -23.61 14.94
N HIS A 217 -4.00 -23.34 13.82
CA HIS A 217 -5.21 -22.53 13.73
C HIS A 217 -6.22 -23.15 12.77
N ALA A 218 -7.45 -22.63 12.79
CA ALA A 218 -8.54 -23.06 11.95
C ALA A 218 -8.98 -21.93 11.01
N ALA A 219 -9.70 -22.29 9.94
CA ALA A 219 -10.23 -21.32 8.97
C ALA A 219 -11.04 -20.17 9.61
N LYS A 220 -11.72 -20.42 10.75
CA LYS A 220 -12.50 -19.41 11.47
C LYS A 220 -11.66 -18.36 12.21
N ASP A 221 -10.37 -18.63 12.41
CA ASP A 221 -9.46 -17.74 13.13
C ASP A 221 -8.97 -16.63 12.19
N TRP A 222 -9.06 -16.85 10.87
CA TRP A 222 -8.83 -15.82 9.86
C TRP A 222 -9.94 -14.77 9.89
N ILE A 223 -9.51 -13.52 9.86
CA ILE A 223 -10.40 -12.37 9.82
C ILE A 223 -10.44 -11.87 8.37
N THR A 224 -11.63 -11.78 7.81
CA THR A 224 -11.83 -11.17 6.49
C THR A 224 -12.42 -9.79 6.66
N ARG A 225 -11.76 -8.79 6.07
CA ARG A 225 -12.20 -7.39 6.08
C ARG A 225 -12.49 -6.91 4.69
N GLN A 226 -13.50 -6.07 4.62
CA GLN A 226 -13.87 -5.32 3.45
C GLN A 226 -13.81 -3.84 3.79
N VAL A 227 -12.97 -3.10 3.08
CA VAL A 227 -12.76 -1.67 3.25
C VAL A 227 -13.24 -0.96 2.00
N GLN A 228 -14.07 0.05 2.19
CA GLN A 228 -14.57 0.88 1.09
C GLN A 228 -13.86 2.22 1.09
N ILE A 229 -13.46 2.65 -0.09
CA ILE A 229 -12.64 3.83 -0.28
C ILE A 229 -13.36 4.73 -1.26
N ASP A 230 -13.71 5.93 -0.83
CA ASP A 230 -14.04 7.00 -1.76
C ASP A 230 -12.72 7.55 -2.32
N VAL A 231 -12.49 7.32 -3.61
CA VAL A 231 -11.29 7.83 -4.30
C VAL A 231 -11.53 9.20 -4.92
N ALA A 232 -12.75 9.74 -4.88
CA ALA A 232 -13.05 11.12 -5.32
C ALA A 232 -12.13 12.12 -4.61
N LYS A 233 -11.89 11.94 -3.31
CA LYS A 233 -11.05 12.80 -2.47
C LYS A 233 -9.59 12.95 -2.93
N PHE A 234 -9.10 12.06 -3.79
CA PHE A 234 -7.73 12.12 -4.31
C PHE A 234 -7.59 12.99 -5.57
N GLU A 235 -8.69 13.54 -6.12
CA GLU A 235 -8.71 14.48 -7.26
C GLU A 235 -7.74 14.10 -8.40
N ASP A 236 -6.90 15.03 -8.88
CA ASP A 236 -5.98 14.83 -10.02
C ASP A 236 -4.82 13.86 -9.72
N LYS A 237 -4.75 13.31 -8.50
CA LYS A 237 -3.65 12.48 -8.01
C LYS A 237 -3.96 10.97 -8.11
N LYS A 238 -4.78 10.58 -9.08
CA LYS A 238 -5.29 9.20 -9.21
C LYS A 238 -4.62 8.37 -10.29
N ASN A 239 -3.80 8.96 -11.15
CA ASN A 239 -3.27 8.30 -12.34
C ASN A 239 -2.17 7.26 -12.06
N ALA A 240 -1.52 7.32 -10.90
CA ALA A 240 -0.43 6.42 -10.50
C ALA A 240 -0.50 6.07 -9.01
N ALA A 241 -1.70 5.92 -8.46
CA ALA A 241 -1.87 5.62 -7.04
C ALA A 241 -1.27 4.26 -6.67
N ILE A 242 -0.64 4.20 -5.50
CA ILE A 242 0.01 3.00 -4.98
C ILE A 242 -0.61 2.66 -3.63
N PHE A 243 -1.05 1.41 -3.47
CA PHE A 243 -1.43 0.85 -2.18
C PHE A 243 -0.24 0.21 -1.48
N ARG A 244 -0.25 0.25 -0.15
CA ARG A 244 0.56 -0.65 0.67
C ARG A 244 -0.25 -1.27 1.78
N LEU A 245 0.15 -2.46 2.16
CA LEU A 245 -0.26 -3.15 3.37
C LEU A 245 0.89 -3.07 4.36
N SER A 246 0.68 -2.39 5.47
CA SER A 246 1.71 -2.16 6.48
C SER A 246 1.42 -3.02 7.69
N VAL A 247 2.38 -3.86 8.05
CA VAL A 247 2.32 -4.74 9.21
C VAL A 247 3.32 -4.24 10.24
N SER A 248 2.82 -3.88 11.42
CA SER A 248 3.64 -3.55 12.60
C SER A 248 3.62 -4.74 13.55
N MET A 249 4.79 -5.21 13.97
CA MET A 249 4.94 -6.31 14.95
C MET A 249 6.14 -5.99 15.84
N ASP A 250 6.16 -6.55 17.05
CA ASP A 250 7.36 -6.48 17.89
C ASP A 250 8.44 -7.42 17.34
N SER A 251 9.62 -7.37 17.94
CA SER A 251 10.64 -8.37 17.70
C SER A 251 10.25 -9.71 18.32
N GLY A 252 9.52 -10.53 17.57
CA GLY A 252 9.12 -11.90 17.90
C GLY A 252 10.24 -12.94 17.89
N PHE A 253 11.45 -12.56 18.28
CA PHE A 253 12.48 -13.48 18.75
C PHE A 253 12.98 -13.04 20.13
N VAL A 254 12.35 -13.54 21.18
CA VAL A 254 13.04 -13.60 22.47
C VAL A 254 14.25 -14.51 22.26
N GLY A 255 15.46 -13.98 22.44
CA GLY A 255 16.73 -14.67 22.18
C GLY A 255 16.99 -15.98 22.94
N ASP A 256 16.00 -16.49 23.66
CA ASP A 256 15.93 -17.80 24.31
C ASP A 256 14.64 -18.52 23.89
N ASN A 257 14.46 -18.76 22.58
CA ASN A 257 13.39 -19.58 22.04
C ASN A 257 13.89 -20.98 21.63
N PRO A 258 14.10 -21.91 22.59
CA PRO A 258 14.61 -23.25 22.31
C PRO A 258 13.64 -24.13 21.51
N SER A 259 12.36 -23.73 21.39
CA SER A 259 11.38 -24.45 20.56
C SER A 259 11.39 -24.00 19.10
N GLY A 260 12.01 -22.86 18.78
CA GLY A 260 12.01 -22.30 17.43
C GLY A 260 10.62 -21.88 16.95
N GLU A 261 9.68 -21.66 17.86
CA GLU A 261 8.31 -21.24 17.53
C GLU A 261 8.29 -19.78 17.10
N VAL A 262 7.62 -19.43 16.01
CA VAL A 262 7.43 -18.02 15.66
C VAL A 262 6.57 -17.35 16.73
N GLU A 263 7.11 -16.36 17.44
CA GLU A 263 6.39 -15.68 18.52
C GLU A 263 5.41 -14.67 17.94
N ASP A 264 5.86 -13.80 17.02
CA ASP A 264 4.98 -12.82 16.36
C ASP A 264 5.00 -12.99 14.85
N ALA A 265 3.81 -13.18 14.29
CA ALA A 265 3.62 -13.26 12.86
C ALA A 265 2.29 -12.64 12.43
N PHE A 266 2.24 -12.32 11.14
CA PHE A 266 1.03 -11.89 10.49
C PHE A 266 0.90 -12.60 9.15
N LEU A 267 -0.26 -13.22 8.90
CA LEU A 267 -0.52 -13.81 7.59
C LEU A 267 -1.51 -12.98 6.81
N LEU A 268 -1.27 -12.86 5.50
CA LEU A 268 -2.18 -12.25 4.54
C LEU A 268 -2.50 -13.25 3.43
N ASP A 269 -3.77 -13.27 3.04
CA ASP A 269 -4.24 -13.99 1.86
C ASP A 269 -5.50 -13.32 1.28
N HIS A 270 -5.95 -13.78 0.12
CA HIS A 270 -7.21 -13.42 -0.51
C HIS A 270 -7.37 -11.90 -0.73
N ILE A 271 -6.32 -11.26 -1.26
CA ILE A 271 -6.36 -9.82 -1.51
C ILE A 271 -7.07 -9.55 -2.82
N ARG A 272 -8.15 -8.77 -2.74
CA ARG A 272 -8.93 -8.37 -3.91
C ARG A 272 -9.26 -6.89 -3.84
N VAL A 273 -8.91 -6.15 -4.88
CA VAL A 273 -9.24 -4.73 -4.99
C VAL A 273 -10.10 -4.52 -6.22
N TYR A 274 -11.28 -3.95 -6.03
CA TYR A 274 -12.22 -3.68 -7.09
C TYR A 274 -12.46 -2.18 -7.23
N GLY A 275 -12.35 -1.65 -8.44
CA GLY A 275 -12.76 -0.29 -8.77
C GLY A 275 -14.17 -0.25 -9.33
N LEU A 276 -14.98 0.72 -8.89
CA LEU A 276 -16.38 0.87 -9.30
C LEU A 276 -16.59 2.21 -10.02
N LYS A 277 -17.12 2.15 -11.25
CA LYS A 277 -17.24 3.31 -12.17
C LYS A 277 -18.53 4.11 -12.04
N SER A 278 -19.61 3.53 -11.52
CA SER A 278 -20.95 4.13 -11.64
C SER A 278 -21.88 3.91 -10.44
N VAL A 279 -21.33 3.57 -9.27
CA VAL A 279 -22.10 3.57 -8.02
C VAL A 279 -22.15 5.00 -7.49
N ASN A 280 -23.35 5.46 -7.15
CA ASN A 280 -23.57 6.82 -6.66
C ASN A 280 -23.43 6.91 -5.13
N SER A 281 -23.27 5.77 -4.44
CA SER A 281 -23.12 5.72 -2.99
C SER A 281 -22.27 4.54 -2.51
N LEU A 282 -21.72 4.69 -1.30
CA LEU A 282 -21.01 3.63 -0.58
C LEU A 282 -21.93 2.44 -0.24
N GLU A 283 -23.22 2.68 0.00
CA GLU A 283 -24.18 1.60 0.28
C GLU A 283 -24.37 0.67 -0.94
N GLU A 284 -24.41 1.24 -2.14
CA GLU A 284 -24.43 0.45 -3.38
C GLU A 284 -23.12 -0.33 -3.55
N ALA A 285 -21.97 0.32 -3.31
CA ALA A 285 -20.66 -0.34 -3.33
C ALA A 285 -20.58 -1.52 -2.34
N ALA A 286 -21.14 -1.35 -1.13
CA ALA A 286 -21.23 -2.38 -0.11
C ALA A 286 -22.03 -3.59 -0.59
N GLY A 287 -23.23 -3.35 -1.13
CA GLY A 287 -24.12 -4.41 -1.59
C GLY A 287 -23.54 -5.22 -2.74
N VAL A 288 -22.74 -4.59 -3.62
CA VAL A 288 -22.01 -5.27 -4.69
C VAL A 288 -20.98 -6.21 -4.10
N ALA A 289 -20.12 -5.71 -3.21
CA ALA A 289 -19.02 -6.46 -2.62
C ALA A 289 -19.49 -7.67 -1.79
N THR A 290 -20.54 -7.52 -0.97
CA THR A 290 -21.09 -8.63 -0.16
C THR A 290 -21.58 -9.79 -1.04
N ARG A 291 -22.18 -9.49 -2.20
CA ARG A 291 -22.62 -10.53 -3.16
C ARG A 291 -21.43 -11.28 -3.78
N TYR A 292 -20.29 -10.62 -3.96
CA TYR A 292 -19.08 -11.28 -4.46
C TYR A 292 -18.37 -12.10 -3.40
N ALA A 293 -18.23 -11.57 -2.19
CA ALA A 293 -17.64 -12.31 -1.07
C ALA A 293 -18.43 -13.61 -0.78
N GLY A 294 -19.76 -13.58 -0.86
CA GLY A 294 -20.61 -14.74 -0.62
C GLY A 294 -20.77 -15.73 -1.79
N SER A 295 -20.49 -15.34 -3.04
CA SER A 295 -20.72 -16.20 -4.22
C SER A 295 -19.55 -17.12 -4.58
N GLN A 296 -18.40 -16.97 -3.91
CA GLN A 296 -17.21 -17.80 -4.13
C GLN A 296 -17.00 -18.86 -3.02
N GLY A 297 -17.88 -18.90 -2.01
CA GLY A 297 -17.78 -19.79 -0.84
C GLY A 297 -18.60 -21.08 -0.91
N ASN A 298 -19.01 -21.55 -2.10
CA ASN A 298 -19.70 -22.83 -2.32
C ASN A 298 -18.97 -23.68 -3.35
#